data_AF-A0A2V9PVW6-F1
#
_entry.id   AF-A0A2V9PVW6-F1
#
_cell.length_a   1.000
_cell.length_b   1.000
_cell.length_c   1.000
_cell.angle_alpha   90.00
_cell.angle_beta   90.00
_cell.angle_gamma   90.00
#
_symmetry.space_group_name_H-M   'P 1'
#
loop_
_entity.id
_entity.type
_entity.pdbx_description
1 polymer ?
#
loop_
_entity_poly.entity_id
_entity_poly.type
_entity_poly.pdbx_seq_one_letter_code
_entity_poly.pdbx_strand_id
1 'polypeptide(L)'
;MLLDTSIRQRPNLWMYSILGLGLIVRIWHASGTYLNPDEALHFFVANKTTWWETYRSSLNVSHPPLLIFLLRVWRGLGTSELMLRLPSILAGTAFCWFAYRWLSRLFEQSVVWIAFAFIVFLPSSIDLSTEVRQYALLLAFVMGSAYFLERAVRENSAISMLASGVFLWFALFSHFSAFLFAAVLGVYAILRMLEQRTPLKIVAVWELGQVVGVGICYWLYVTQISRLGQAYGGTNATKGWMGGDYLGNSYLIPGKINPFLF
;
A
#
# COMPACT_ATOMS: atom_id res chain seq x y z
N MET A 1 -34.37 -10.05 -12.38
CA MET A 1 -35.17 -8.91 -11.90
C MET A 1 -35.13 -8.75 -10.38
N LEU A 2 -35.36 -9.81 -9.58
CA LEU A 2 -35.36 -9.76 -8.11
C LEU A 2 -34.00 -9.45 -7.45
N LEU A 3 -32.89 -9.91 -8.04
CA LEU A 3 -31.54 -9.64 -7.50
C LEU A 3 -31.15 -8.17 -7.68
N ASP A 4 -31.43 -7.60 -8.87
CA ASP A 4 -31.15 -6.19 -9.17
C ASP A 4 -31.97 -5.26 -8.26
N THR A 5 -33.26 -5.57 -8.03
CA THR A 5 -34.08 -4.80 -7.08
C THR A 5 -33.57 -4.89 -5.64
N SER A 6 -33.11 -6.07 -5.18
CA SER A 6 -32.51 -6.25 -3.85
C SER A 6 -31.20 -5.47 -3.68
N ILE A 7 -30.32 -5.50 -4.67
CA ILE A 7 -29.05 -4.76 -4.67
C ILE A 7 -29.29 -3.25 -4.57
N ARG A 8 -30.27 -2.74 -5.32
CA ARG A 8 -30.65 -1.32 -5.26
C ARG A 8 -31.27 -0.93 -3.92
N GLN A 9 -32.07 -1.80 -3.31
CA GLN A 9 -32.72 -1.52 -2.02
C GLN A 9 -31.75 -1.60 -0.84
N ARG A 10 -30.76 -2.50 -0.87
CA ARG A 10 -29.82 -2.74 0.24
C ARG A 10 -28.36 -2.80 -0.21
N PRO A 11 -27.83 -1.72 -0.83
CA PRO A 11 -26.48 -1.74 -1.41
C PRO A 11 -25.38 -1.98 -0.38
N ASN A 12 -25.52 -1.44 0.83
CA ASN A 12 -24.54 -1.64 1.90
C ASN A 12 -24.47 -3.10 2.36
N LEU A 13 -25.61 -3.79 2.44
CA LEU A 13 -25.65 -5.20 2.84
C LEU A 13 -24.86 -6.04 1.83
N TRP A 14 -25.14 -5.87 0.54
CA TRP A 14 -24.43 -6.58 -0.52
C TRP A 14 -22.94 -6.27 -0.56
N MET A 15 -22.57 -5.00 -0.35
CA MET A 15 -21.17 -4.60 -0.30
C MET A 15 -20.44 -5.31 0.84
N TYR A 16 -21.00 -5.32 2.05
CA TYR A 16 -20.39 -6.02 3.19
C TYR A 16 -20.40 -7.54 3.01
N SER A 17 -21.43 -8.13 2.40
CA SER A 17 -21.45 -9.56 2.10
C SER A 17 -20.34 -9.96 1.15
N ILE A 18 -20.16 -9.22 0.03
CA ILE A 18 -19.09 -9.47 -0.94
C ILE A 18 -17.71 -9.25 -0.30
N LEU A 19 -17.58 -8.18 0.50
CA LEU A 19 -16.34 -7.91 1.23
C LEU A 19 -16.01 -9.03 2.23
N GLY A 20 -17.01 -9.54 2.93
CA GLY A 20 -16.89 -10.67 3.87
C GLY A 20 -16.47 -11.96 3.16
N LEU A 21 -17.06 -12.25 2.00
CA LEU A 21 -16.60 -13.37 1.15
C LEU A 21 -15.15 -13.19 0.71
N GLY A 22 -14.77 -11.98 0.29
CA GLY A 22 -13.40 -11.65 -0.08
C GLY A 22 -12.40 -11.78 1.08
N LEU A 23 -12.82 -11.48 2.30
CA LEU A 23 -12.03 -11.69 3.52
C LEU A 23 -11.84 -13.19 3.80
N ILE A 24 -12.90 -14.00 3.69
CA ILE A 24 -12.83 -15.45 3.87
C ILE A 24 -11.86 -16.06 2.85
N VAL A 25 -11.94 -15.65 1.58
CA VAL A 25 -11.02 -16.11 0.53
C VAL A 25 -9.57 -15.74 0.86
N ARG A 26 -9.30 -14.51 1.31
CA ARG A 26 -7.95 -14.09 1.74
C ARG A 26 -7.43 -14.89 2.92
N ILE A 27 -8.25 -15.14 3.93
CA ILE A 27 -7.88 -15.96 5.10
C ILE A 27 -7.56 -17.40 4.66
N TRP A 28 -8.42 -17.98 3.83
CA TRP A 28 -8.20 -19.34 3.30
C TRP A 28 -6.91 -19.41 2.49
N HIS A 29 -6.67 -18.46 1.58
CA HIS A 29 -5.45 -18.39 0.78
C HIS A 29 -4.17 -18.18 1.60
N ALA A 30 -4.24 -17.38 2.66
CA ALA A 30 -3.12 -17.13 3.57
C ALA A 30 -2.82 -18.29 4.53
N SER A 31 -3.70 -19.30 4.62
CA SER A 31 -3.61 -20.40 5.57
C SER A 31 -2.83 -21.59 4.99
N GLY A 32 -2.12 -22.31 5.85
CA GLY A 32 -1.48 -23.58 5.48
C GLY A 32 -0.24 -23.46 4.60
N THR A 33 0.29 -22.25 4.41
CA THR A 33 1.54 -22.00 3.67
C THR A 33 2.61 -21.42 4.60
N TYR A 34 3.85 -21.85 4.43
CA TYR A 34 5.00 -21.31 5.17
C TYR A 34 5.27 -19.84 4.78
N LEU A 35 5.98 -19.10 5.62
CA LEU A 35 6.45 -17.76 5.28
C LEU A 35 7.52 -17.85 4.19
N ASN A 36 7.30 -17.17 3.07
CA ASN A 36 8.33 -17.07 2.05
C ASN A 36 9.55 -16.29 2.61
N PRO A 37 10.73 -16.36 1.96
CA PRO A 37 11.96 -15.72 2.46
C PRO A 37 11.80 -14.22 2.75
N ASP A 38 11.03 -13.51 1.93
CA ASP A 38 10.77 -12.09 2.11
C ASP A 38 9.89 -11.83 3.34
N GLU A 39 8.83 -12.61 3.55
CA GLU A 39 7.98 -12.54 4.74
C GLU A 39 8.76 -12.84 6.02
N ALA A 40 9.59 -13.90 5.98
CA ALA A 40 10.45 -14.30 7.09
C ALA A 40 11.47 -13.20 7.44
N LEU A 41 12.03 -12.51 6.44
CA LEU A 41 12.92 -11.37 6.64
C LEU A 41 12.21 -10.23 7.39
N HIS A 42 11.00 -9.84 6.97
CA HIS A 42 10.25 -8.79 7.66
C HIS A 42 9.93 -9.18 9.11
N PHE A 43 9.55 -10.44 9.34
CA PHE A 43 9.34 -10.94 10.69
C PHE A 43 10.63 -10.91 11.53
N PHE A 44 11.75 -11.37 10.99
CA PHE A 44 13.04 -11.36 11.69
C PHE A 44 13.49 -9.94 12.08
N VAL A 45 13.22 -8.95 11.23
CA VAL A 45 13.53 -7.53 11.50
C VAL A 45 12.61 -6.94 12.56
N ALA A 46 11.32 -7.32 12.57
CA ALA A 46 10.36 -6.90 13.60
C ALA A 46 10.59 -7.61 14.95
N ASN A 47 11.11 -8.84 14.93
CA ASN A 47 11.27 -9.73 16.09
C ASN A 47 12.58 -9.44 16.87
N LYS A 48 12.79 -8.18 17.29
CA LYS A 48 13.92 -7.78 18.15
C LYS A 48 13.51 -7.61 19.61
N THR A 49 14.47 -7.51 20.51
CA THR A 49 14.17 -7.34 21.94
C THR A 49 13.69 -5.92 22.23
N THR A 50 14.44 -4.91 21.77
CA THR A 50 14.14 -3.50 22.02
C THR A 50 13.58 -2.77 20.79
N TRP A 51 12.82 -1.69 21.03
CA TRP A 51 12.32 -0.82 19.95
C TRP A 51 13.45 -0.17 19.15
N TRP A 52 14.53 0.17 19.84
CA TRP A 52 15.72 0.74 19.23
C TRP A 52 16.40 -0.24 18.25
N GLU A 53 16.55 -1.51 18.64
CA GLU A 53 17.06 -2.55 17.74
C GLU A 53 16.17 -2.77 16.52
N THR A 54 14.85 -2.75 16.70
CA THR A 54 13.91 -2.86 15.57
C THR A 54 14.06 -1.68 14.62
N TYR A 55 14.16 -0.45 15.14
CA TYR A 55 14.39 0.72 14.29
C TYR A 55 15.73 0.63 13.56
N ARG A 56 16.82 0.30 14.26
CA ARG A 56 18.14 0.15 13.63
C ARG A 56 18.15 -0.95 12.58
N SER A 57 17.43 -2.05 12.81
CA SER A 57 17.30 -3.15 11.85
C SER A 57 16.44 -2.77 10.64
N SER A 58 15.39 -1.96 10.83
CA SER A 58 14.51 -1.53 9.74
C SER A 58 15.21 -0.60 8.74
N LEU A 59 16.23 0.15 9.18
CA LEU A 59 17.06 0.98 8.30
C LEU A 59 17.86 0.18 7.26
N ASN A 60 18.05 -1.14 7.47
CA ASN A 60 18.78 -2.01 6.56
C ASN A 60 17.87 -2.75 5.57
N VAL A 61 16.55 -2.52 5.63
CA VAL A 61 15.59 -3.08 4.69
C VAL A 61 15.25 -2.02 3.65
N SER A 62 15.05 -2.43 2.40
CA SER A 62 14.73 -1.54 1.27
C SER A 62 13.32 -0.94 1.28
N HIS A 63 12.73 -0.76 2.46
CA HIS A 63 11.35 -0.34 2.63
C HIS A 63 11.15 0.61 3.81
N PRO A 64 10.15 1.51 3.74
CA PRO A 64 9.71 2.33 4.86
C PRO A 64 9.31 1.51 6.10
N PRO A 65 9.41 2.11 7.31
CA PRO A 65 9.45 1.32 8.53
C PRO A 65 8.07 0.92 9.09
N LEU A 66 6.95 1.39 8.51
CA LEU A 66 5.61 1.20 9.10
C LEU A 66 5.25 -0.27 9.28
N LEU A 67 5.48 -1.10 8.26
CA LEU A 67 5.17 -2.53 8.34
C LEU A 67 5.92 -3.21 9.48
N ILE A 68 7.22 -2.90 9.63
CA ILE A 68 8.07 -3.50 10.67
C ILE A 68 7.56 -3.13 12.07
N PHE A 69 7.23 -1.86 12.28
CA PHE A 69 6.70 -1.42 13.58
C PHE A 69 5.32 -1.99 13.86
N LEU A 70 4.45 -2.05 12.85
CA LEU A 70 3.13 -2.68 12.96
C LEU A 70 3.29 -4.17 13.34
N LEU A 71 4.15 -4.90 12.64
CA LEU A 71 4.41 -6.31 12.88
C LEU A 71 5.01 -6.56 14.26
N ARG A 72 5.86 -5.66 14.76
CA ARG A 72 6.43 -5.73 16.11
C ARG A 72 5.37 -5.64 17.19
N VAL A 73 4.36 -4.79 17.03
CA VAL A 73 3.20 -4.74 17.94
C VAL A 73 2.37 -6.01 17.76
N TRP A 74 2.08 -6.35 16.51
CA TRP A 74 1.14 -7.41 16.16
C TRP A 74 1.57 -8.79 16.60
N ARG A 75 2.88 -9.10 16.55
CA ARG A 75 3.42 -10.39 17.02
C ARG A 75 3.15 -10.67 18.49
N GLY A 76 2.82 -9.63 19.29
CA GLY A 76 2.38 -9.81 20.68
C GLY A 76 1.07 -10.59 20.82
N LEU A 77 0.26 -10.65 19.75
CA LEU A 77 -0.97 -11.44 19.68
C LEU A 77 -0.72 -12.89 19.24
N GLY A 78 0.46 -13.18 18.67
CA GLY A 78 0.85 -14.50 18.19
C GLY A 78 1.82 -14.43 17.01
N THR A 79 2.50 -15.53 16.75
CA THR A 79 3.55 -15.63 15.72
C THR A 79 3.29 -16.72 14.69
N SER A 80 2.07 -17.27 14.64
CA SER A 80 1.70 -18.17 13.53
C SER A 80 1.67 -17.41 12.20
N GLU A 81 1.85 -18.13 11.10
CA GLU A 81 1.92 -17.58 9.75
C GLU A 81 0.66 -16.76 9.42
N LEU A 82 -0.50 -17.32 9.71
CA LEU A 82 -1.78 -16.62 9.53
C LEU A 82 -1.85 -15.37 10.41
N MET A 83 -1.43 -15.45 11.68
CA MET A 83 -1.45 -14.29 12.59
C MET A 83 -0.56 -13.16 12.07
N LEU A 84 0.61 -13.47 11.54
CA LEU A 84 1.53 -12.48 10.98
C LEU A 84 1.03 -11.87 9.66
N ARG A 85 0.21 -12.61 8.89
CA ARG A 85 -0.43 -12.12 7.66
C ARG A 85 -1.70 -11.31 7.90
N LEU A 86 -2.36 -11.45 9.05
CA LEU A 86 -3.61 -10.74 9.37
C LEU A 86 -3.54 -9.22 9.18
N PRO A 87 -2.46 -8.48 9.54
CA PRO A 87 -2.38 -7.05 9.28
C PRO A 87 -2.53 -6.71 7.79
N SER A 88 -1.87 -7.48 6.92
CA SER A 88 -1.97 -7.33 5.47
C SER A 88 -3.35 -7.73 4.96
N ILE A 89 -3.95 -8.80 5.49
CA ILE A 89 -5.29 -9.25 5.10
C ILE A 89 -6.32 -8.16 5.43
N LEU A 90 -6.26 -7.61 6.65
CA LEU A 90 -7.14 -6.53 7.10
C LEU A 90 -6.93 -5.26 6.29
N ALA A 91 -5.67 -4.91 5.98
CA ALA A 91 -5.36 -3.78 5.11
C ALA A 91 -5.91 -4.01 3.69
N GLY A 92 -5.76 -5.20 3.12
CA GLY A 92 -6.31 -5.57 1.82
C GLY A 92 -7.83 -5.51 1.77
N THR A 93 -8.50 -5.92 2.84
CA THR A 93 -9.96 -5.74 2.99
C THR A 93 -10.33 -4.26 3.10
N ALA A 94 -9.58 -3.46 3.88
CA ALA A 94 -9.79 -2.02 3.97
C ALA A 94 -9.57 -1.32 2.63
N PHE A 95 -8.57 -1.73 1.85
CA PHE A 95 -8.34 -1.30 0.47
C PHE A 95 -9.60 -1.50 -0.38
N CYS A 96 -10.17 -2.70 -0.39
CA CYS A 96 -11.38 -3.01 -1.15
C CYS A 96 -12.55 -2.11 -0.72
N TRP A 97 -12.72 -1.89 0.59
CA TRP A 97 -13.76 -1.03 1.13
C TRP A 97 -13.57 0.43 0.71
N PHE A 98 -12.38 1.01 0.88
CA PHE A 98 -12.10 2.38 0.47
C PHE A 98 -12.27 2.57 -1.03
N ALA A 99 -11.82 1.61 -1.84
CA ALA A 99 -12.01 1.65 -3.29
C ALA A 99 -13.49 1.71 -3.66
N TYR A 100 -14.34 0.83 -3.10
CA TYR A 100 -15.79 0.90 -3.31
C TYR A 100 -16.34 2.28 -2.95
N ARG A 101 -15.98 2.79 -1.76
CA ARG A 101 -16.52 4.05 -1.23
C ARG A 101 -16.09 5.28 -2.01
N TRP A 102 -14.88 5.26 -2.57
CA TRP A 102 -14.37 6.30 -3.46
C TRP A 102 -15.05 6.22 -4.82
N LEU A 103 -15.10 5.03 -5.43
CA LEU A 103 -15.73 4.82 -6.75
C LEU A 103 -17.23 5.15 -6.72
N SER A 104 -17.96 4.81 -5.65
CA SER A 104 -19.38 5.19 -5.47
C SER A 104 -19.64 6.70 -5.48
N ARG A 105 -18.61 7.53 -5.29
CA ARG A 105 -18.75 8.99 -5.42
C ARG A 105 -18.56 9.43 -6.87
N LEU A 106 -17.75 8.72 -7.63
CA LEU A 106 -17.30 9.15 -8.96
C LEU A 106 -18.14 8.58 -10.09
N PHE A 107 -18.64 7.35 -9.94
CA PHE A 107 -19.25 6.61 -11.04
C PHE A 107 -20.64 6.11 -10.69
N GLU A 108 -21.37 5.71 -11.74
CA GLU A 108 -22.64 5.03 -11.60
C GLU A 108 -22.49 3.67 -10.93
N GLN A 109 -23.55 3.26 -10.24
CA GLN A 109 -23.53 2.09 -9.36
C GLN A 109 -23.18 0.77 -10.09
N SER A 110 -23.54 0.62 -11.36
CA SER A 110 -23.21 -0.56 -12.18
C SER A 110 -21.70 -0.72 -12.36
N VAL A 111 -21.00 0.37 -12.73
CA VAL A 111 -19.55 0.42 -12.90
C VAL A 111 -18.86 0.11 -11.58
N VAL A 112 -19.36 0.67 -10.48
CA VAL A 112 -18.81 0.47 -9.14
C VAL A 112 -18.92 -0.98 -8.70
N TRP A 113 -20.06 -1.64 -8.95
CA TRP A 113 -20.22 -3.06 -8.61
C TRP A 113 -19.28 -3.96 -9.39
N ILE A 114 -19.13 -3.71 -10.70
CA ILE A 114 -18.19 -4.45 -11.53
C ILE A 114 -16.77 -4.26 -11.00
N ALA A 115 -16.32 -3.02 -10.86
CA ALA A 115 -14.99 -2.71 -10.35
C ALA A 115 -14.74 -3.32 -8.96
N PHE A 116 -15.73 -3.26 -8.06
CA PHE A 116 -15.63 -3.82 -6.73
C PHE A 116 -15.49 -5.35 -6.74
N ALA A 117 -16.26 -6.06 -7.56
CA ALA A 117 -16.13 -7.50 -7.72
C ALA A 117 -14.73 -7.88 -8.21
N PHE A 118 -14.20 -7.16 -9.21
CA PHE A 118 -12.82 -7.35 -9.67
C PHE A 118 -11.82 -7.07 -8.53
N ILE A 119 -11.89 -5.92 -7.87
CA ILE A 119 -10.96 -5.55 -6.80
C ILE A 119 -10.96 -6.59 -5.65
N VAL A 120 -12.13 -7.12 -5.29
CA VAL A 120 -12.27 -8.07 -4.19
C VAL A 120 -11.70 -9.45 -4.55
N PHE A 121 -11.92 -9.94 -5.77
CA PHE A 121 -11.62 -11.32 -6.17
C PHE A 121 -10.46 -11.48 -7.16
N LEU A 122 -9.86 -10.39 -7.65
CA LEU A 122 -8.71 -10.47 -8.54
C LEU A 122 -7.55 -11.20 -7.83
N PRO A 123 -6.92 -12.22 -8.44
CA PRO A 123 -5.85 -12.99 -7.81
C PRO A 123 -4.73 -12.11 -7.26
N SER A 124 -4.25 -11.13 -8.03
CA SER A 124 -3.22 -10.20 -7.57
C SER A 124 -3.64 -9.36 -6.36
N SER A 125 -4.92 -9.01 -6.22
CA SER A 125 -5.44 -8.32 -5.04
C SER A 125 -5.41 -9.22 -3.81
N ILE A 126 -5.72 -10.51 -3.98
CA ILE A 126 -5.66 -11.52 -2.92
C ILE A 126 -4.20 -11.77 -2.52
N ASP A 127 -3.32 -12.02 -3.48
CA ASP A 127 -1.89 -12.29 -3.25
C ASP A 127 -1.24 -11.15 -2.47
N LEU A 128 -1.38 -9.90 -2.94
CA LEU A 128 -0.84 -8.72 -2.27
C LEU A 128 -1.41 -8.50 -0.86
N SER A 129 -2.61 -9.03 -0.57
CA SER A 129 -3.26 -8.96 0.73
C SER A 129 -2.84 -10.09 1.68
N THR A 130 -2.23 -11.16 1.18
CA THR A 130 -2.01 -12.40 1.94
C THR A 130 -0.54 -12.66 2.28
N GLU A 131 0.34 -11.72 1.99
CA GLU A 131 1.75 -11.77 2.37
C GLU A 131 2.08 -10.78 3.50
N VAL A 132 3.06 -11.11 4.35
CA VAL A 132 3.70 -10.18 5.30
C VAL A 132 4.56 -9.15 4.56
N ARG A 133 3.90 -8.24 3.83
CA ARG A 133 4.46 -7.23 2.94
C ARG A 133 3.68 -5.92 3.05
N GLN A 134 4.29 -4.83 2.60
CA GLN A 134 3.70 -3.49 2.73
C GLN A 134 2.64 -3.13 1.68
N TYR A 135 2.45 -3.96 0.65
CA TYR A 135 1.60 -3.62 -0.50
C TYR A 135 0.14 -3.39 -0.12
N ALA A 136 -0.43 -4.26 0.72
CA ALA A 136 -1.80 -4.10 1.18
C ALA A 136 -2.00 -2.80 1.98
N LEU A 137 -1.03 -2.45 2.84
CA LEU A 137 -1.05 -1.19 3.60
C LEU A 137 -0.98 0.01 2.65
N LEU A 138 -0.06 0.00 1.68
CA LEU A 138 0.03 1.02 0.64
C LEU A 138 -1.30 1.22 -0.06
N LEU A 139 -1.90 0.15 -0.58
CA LEU A 139 -3.15 0.22 -1.33
C LEU A 139 -4.30 0.74 -0.46
N ALA A 140 -4.38 0.29 0.80
CA ALA A 140 -5.40 0.73 1.75
C ALA A 140 -5.29 2.23 2.03
N PHE A 141 -4.06 2.70 2.30
CA PHE A 141 -3.81 4.08 2.64
C PHE A 141 -3.97 5.03 1.45
N VAL A 142 -3.54 4.63 0.25
CA VAL A 142 -3.74 5.42 -0.98
C VAL A 142 -5.23 5.52 -1.32
N MET A 143 -5.98 4.42 -1.30
CA MET A 143 -7.42 4.47 -1.56
C MET A 143 -8.18 5.24 -0.47
N GLY A 144 -7.77 5.12 0.80
CA GLY A 144 -8.33 5.93 1.87
C GLY A 144 -8.05 7.41 1.68
N SER A 145 -6.84 7.78 1.26
CA SER A 145 -6.50 9.16 0.92
C SER A 145 -7.37 9.70 -0.21
N ALA A 146 -7.55 8.93 -1.29
CA ALA A 146 -8.42 9.29 -2.42
C ALA A 146 -9.89 9.46 -2.01
N TYR A 147 -10.40 8.53 -1.20
CA TYR A 147 -11.75 8.57 -0.65
C TYR A 147 -12.00 9.85 0.17
N PHE A 148 -11.13 10.14 1.14
CA PHE A 148 -11.27 11.29 2.02
C PHE A 148 -11.03 12.61 1.29
N LEU A 149 -10.17 12.63 0.26
CA LEU A 149 -9.95 13.79 -0.61
C LEU A 149 -11.25 14.15 -1.35
N GLU A 150 -11.85 13.16 -2.02
CA GLU A 150 -13.09 13.36 -2.76
C GLU A 150 -14.23 13.77 -1.83
N ARG A 151 -14.27 13.19 -0.61
CA ARG A 151 -15.20 13.59 0.44
C ARG A 151 -14.99 15.04 0.87
N ALA A 152 -13.74 15.46 1.07
CA ALA A 152 -13.41 16.80 1.51
C ALA A 152 -13.85 17.87 0.51
N VAL A 153 -13.59 17.62 -0.78
CA VAL A 153 -13.97 18.51 -1.88
C VAL A 153 -15.49 18.62 -1.99
N ARG A 154 -16.21 17.49 -2.02
CA ARG A 154 -17.68 17.50 -2.16
C ARG A 154 -18.44 18.03 -0.96
N GLU A 155 -18.02 17.63 0.24
CA GLU A 155 -18.72 17.94 1.49
C GLU A 155 -18.18 19.21 2.16
N ASN A 156 -17.25 19.92 1.50
CA ASN A 156 -16.58 21.11 2.03
C ASN A 156 -15.95 20.90 3.44
N SER A 157 -15.35 19.73 3.66
CA SER A 157 -14.92 19.25 4.97
C SER A 157 -13.39 19.29 5.15
N ALA A 158 -12.91 20.21 5.98
CA ALA A 158 -11.49 20.31 6.36
C ALA A 158 -10.99 19.07 7.12
N ILE A 159 -11.84 18.47 7.96
CA ILE A 159 -11.49 17.24 8.69
C ILE A 159 -11.26 16.09 7.71
N SER A 160 -12.09 15.98 6.67
CA SER A 160 -11.88 14.97 5.63
C SER A 160 -10.61 15.26 4.82
N MET A 161 -10.26 16.53 4.61
CA MET A 161 -9.00 16.87 3.93
C MET A 161 -7.79 16.48 4.79
N LEU A 162 -7.83 16.76 6.08
CA LEU A 162 -6.80 16.34 7.02
C LEU A 162 -6.67 14.80 7.05
N ALA A 163 -7.80 14.09 7.10
CA ALA A 163 -7.81 12.63 7.03
C ALA A 163 -7.17 12.13 5.72
N SER A 164 -7.45 12.77 4.58
CA SER A 164 -6.79 12.44 3.31
C SER A 164 -5.27 12.57 3.39
N GLY A 165 -4.77 13.67 3.97
CA GLY A 165 -3.35 13.89 4.20
C GLY A 165 -2.72 12.84 5.13
N VAL A 166 -3.37 12.55 6.27
CA VAL A 166 -2.90 11.52 7.22
C VAL A 166 -2.81 10.14 6.56
N PHE A 167 -3.81 9.75 5.78
CA PHE A 167 -3.77 8.52 5.01
C PHE A 167 -2.62 8.52 3.99
N LEU A 168 -2.38 9.63 3.29
CA LEU A 168 -1.24 9.74 2.37
C LEU A 168 0.09 9.59 3.12
N TRP A 169 0.24 10.18 4.30
CA TRP A 169 1.46 10.05 5.10
C TRP A 169 1.70 8.61 5.55
N PHE A 170 0.65 7.88 5.95
CA PHE A 170 0.79 6.46 6.25
C PHE A 170 1.15 5.62 5.00
N ALA A 171 0.67 5.99 3.81
CA ALA A 171 1.13 5.38 2.57
C ALA A 171 2.62 5.64 2.31
N LEU A 172 3.11 6.86 2.54
CA LEU A 172 4.54 7.20 2.43
C LEU A 172 5.39 6.37 3.40
N PHE A 173 4.90 6.15 4.62
CA PHE A 173 5.58 5.29 5.60
C PHE A 173 5.44 3.79 5.35
N SER A 174 4.60 3.35 4.40
CA SER A 174 4.46 1.93 4.05
C SER A 174 5.35 1.53 2.88
N HIS A 175 5.42 2.32 1.80
CA HIS A 175 6.16 1.94 0.59
C HIS A 175 6.68 3.16 -0.20
N PHE A 176 7.91 3.09 -0.74
CA PHE A 176 8.48 4.20 -1.55
C PHE A 176 7.70 4.53 -2.83
N SER A 177 7.09 3.55 -3.50
CA SER A 177 6.12 3.78 -4.59
C SER A 177 4.95 4.71 -4.22
N ALA A 178 4.68 4.95 -2.93
CA ALA A 178 3.75 5.99 -2.50
C ALA A 178 4.13 7.39 -2.99
N PHE A 179 5.39 7.65 -3.35
CA PHE A 179 5.82 8.92 -3.96
C PHE A 179 5.12 9.16 -5.31
N LEU A 180 4.99 8.10 -6.11
CA LEU A 180 4.26 8.17 -7.38
C LEU A 180 2.76 8.38 -7.13
N PHE A 181 2.18 7.66 -6.17
CA PHE A 181 0.77 7.85 -5.81
C PHE A 181 0.50 9.24 -5.22
N ALA A 182 1.43 9.82 -4.45
CA ALA A 182 1.32 11.17 -3.94
C ALA A 182 1.28 12.20 -5.08
N ALA A 183 2.14 12.06 -6.09
CA ALA A 183 2.13 12.92 -7.27
C ALA A 183 0.81 12.80 -8.04
N VAL A 184 0.34 11.57 -8.29
CA VAL A 184 -0.94 11.32 -8.99
C VAL A 184 -2.12 11.87 -8.21
N LEU A 185 -2.18 11.63 -6.89
CA LEU A 185 -3.23 12.17 -6.03
C LEU A 185 -3.15 13.69 -5.90
N GLY A 186 -1.95 14.29 -5.98
CA GLY A 186 -1.76 15.73 -6.02
C GLY A 186 -2.35 16.36 -7.28
N VAL A 187 -2.05 15.79 -8.45
CA VAL A 187 -2.66 16.21 -9.72
C VAL A 187 -4.18 16.04 -9.68
N TYR A 188 -4.65 14.88 -9.22
CA TYR A 188 -6.08 14.61 -9.06
C TYR A 188 -6.76 15.62 -8.11
N ALA A 189 -6.15 15.93 -6.97
CA ALA A 189 -6.66 16.92 -6.02
C ALA A 189 -6.81 18.29 -6.66
N ILE A 190 -5.78 18.78 -7.38
CA ILE A 190 -5.83 20.07 -8.08
C ILE A 190 -6.99 20.08 -9.08
N LEU A 191 -7.11 19.05 -9.92
CA LEU A 191 -8.19 18.97 -10.91
C LEU A 191 -9.57 19.01 -10.26
N ARG A 192 -9.78 18.23 -9.19
CA ARG A 192 -11.07 18.20 -8.47
C ARG A 192 -11.38 19.52 -7.77
N MET A 193 -10.37 20.18 -7.20
CA MET A 193 -10.54 21.48 -6.54
C MET A 193 -10.90 22.59 -7.53
N LEU A 194 -10.29 22.58 -8.71
CA LEU A 194 -10.61 23.52 -9.79
C LEU A 194 -12.03 23.30 -10.31
N GLU A 195 -12.41 22.04 -10.58
CA GLU A 195 -13.74 21.67 -11.07
C GLU A 195 -14.85 22.06 -10.08
N GLN A 196 -14.65 21.79 -8.78
CA GLN A 196 -15.65 22.05 -7.75
C GLN A 196 -15.53 23.43 -7.10
N ARG A 197 -14.60 24.29 -7.54
CA ARG A 197 -14.34 25.63 -6.98
C ARG A 197 -14.22 25.58 -5.44
N THR A 198 -13.37 24.67 -4.96
CA THR A 198 -13.22 24.36 -3.54
C THR A 198 -12.80 25.60 -2.74
N PRO A 199 -13.38 25.84 -1.54
CA PRO A 199 -13.07 27.02 -0.73
C PRO A 199 -11.62 27.02 -0.24
N LEU A 200 -11.04 28.21 -0.10
CA LEU A 200 -9.65 28.43 0.28
C LEU A 200 -9.25 27.70 1.57
N LYS A 201 -10.16 27.58 2.54
CA LYS A 201 -9.89 26.86 3.80
C LYS A 201 -9.47 25.39 3.56
N ILE A 202 -10.07 24.73 2.57
CA ILE A 202 -9.81 23.31 2.28
C ILE A 202 -8.52 23.18 1.48
N VAL A 203 -8.30 24.10 0.54
CA VAL A 203 -7.03 24.21 -0.19
C VAL A 203 -5.88 24.43 0.78
N ALA A 204 -6.03 25.33 1.76
CA ALA A 204 -5.00 25.58 2.78
C ALA A 204 -4.68 24.34 3.63
N VAL A 205 -5.70 23.55 4.01
CA VAL A 205 -5.47 22.28 4.73
C VAL A 205 -4.77 21.25 3.85
N TRP A 206 -5.11 21.19 2.56
CA TRP A 206 -4.45 20.31 1.61
C TRP A 206 -2.99 20.70 1.39
N GLU A 207 -2.70 21.99 1.19
CA GLU A 207 -1.34 22.54 1.05
C GLU A 207 -0.48 22.24 2.28
N LEU A 208 -1.01 22.48 3.48
CA LEU A 208 -0.34 22.09 4.73
C LEU A 208 -0.05 20.57 4.74
N GLY A 209 -1.00 19.77 4.26
CA GLY A 209 -0.85 18.34 4.04
C GLY A 209 0.33 17.97 3.13
N GLN A 210 0.49 18.69 2.01
CA GLN A 210 1.58 18.49 1.05
C GLN A 210 2.93 18.88 1.63
N VAL A 211 3.02 20.00 2.36
CA VAL A 211 4.27 20.43 3.02
C VAL A 211 4.78 19.36 3.98
N VAL A 212 3.89 18.80 4.80
CA VAL A 212 4.24 17.68 5.69
C VAL A 212 4.64 16.45 4.89
N GLY A 213 3.91 16.13 3.82
CA GLY A 213 4.23 15.01 2.93
C GLY A 213 5.64 15.12 2.32
N VAL A 214 6.01 16.29 1.81
CA VAL A 214 7.36 16.58 1.29
C VAL A 214 8.41 16.43 2.39
N GLY A 215 8.13 16.91 3.60
CA GLY A 215 9.00 16.70 4.77
C GLY A 215 9.24 15.21 5.08
N ILE A 216 8.19 14.39 5.01
CA ILE A 216 8.29 12.93 5.18
C ILE A 216 9.11 12.31 4.05
N CYS A 217 8.86 12.67 2.79
CA CYS A 217 9.63 12.19 1.65
C CYS A 217 11.12 12.50 1.79
N TYR A 218 11.46 13.74 2.18
CA TYR A 218 12.83 14.16 2.44
C TYR A 218 13.46 13.36 3.57
N TRP A 219 12.74 13.18 4.68
CA TRP A 219 13.21 12.39 5.82
C TRP A 219 13.48 10.92 5.43
N LEU A 220 12.57 10.28 4.70
CA LEU A 220 12.74 8.91 4.20
C LEU A 220 13.91 8.81 3.21
N TYR A 221 14.11 9.83 2.38
CA TYR A 221 15.25 9.87 1.45
C TYR A 221 16.59 9.92 2.19
N VAL A 222 16.74 10.82 3.15
CA VAL A 222 17.99 11.00 3.91
C VAL A 222 18.29 9.82 4.84
N THR A 223 17.25 9.24 5.47
CA THR A 223 17.45 8.19 6.47
C THR A 223 17.57 6.80 5.87
N GLN A 224 16.89 6.53 4.75
CA GLN A 224 16.81 5.19 4.16
C GLN A 224 17.38 5.18 2.74
N ILE A 225 16.73 5.85 1.78
CA ILE A 225 17.01 5.67 0.34
C ILE A 225 18.46 5.99 -0.02
N SER A 226 18.99 7.11 0.48
CA SER A 226 20.39 7.53 0.23
C SER A 226 21.43 6.57 0.80
N ARG A 227 21.05 5.71 1.76
CA ARG A 227 21.93 4.73 2.41
C ARG A 227 21.82 3.32 1.81
N LEU A 228 20.76 3.03 1.05
CA LEU A 228 20.53 1.70 0.45
C LEU A 228 21.68 1.29 -0.48
N GLY A 229 22.25 2.22 -1.25
CA GLY A 229 23.40 1.93 -2.14
C GLY A 229 24.66 1.47 -1.37
N GLN A 230 24.85 1.95 -0.14
CA GLN A 230 25.95 1.51 0.72
C GLN A 230 25.66 0.15 1.37
N ALA A 231 24.41 -0.13 1.74
CA ALA A 231 24.00 -1.38 2.38
C ALA A 231 24.06 -2.60 1.45
N TYR A 232 23.81 -2.40 0.15
CA TYR A 232 23.83 -3.48 -0.87
C TYR A 232 25.11 -3.52 -1.71
N GLY A 233 26.16 -2.78 -1.31
CA GLY A 233 27.52 -2.95 -1.81
C GLY A 233 27.74 -2.59 -3.28
N GLY A 234 27.02 -1.61 -3.82
CA GLY A 234 27.14 -1.26 -5.24
C GLY A 234 26.69 0.16 -5.56
N THR A 235 27.55 0.93 -6.24
CA THR A 235 27.15 2.16 -6.96
C THR A 235 26.27 1.86 -8.17
N ASN A 236 26.10 0.59 -8.55
CA ASN A 236 25.32 0.12 -9.69
C ASN A 236 24.61 -1.20 -9.37
N ALA A 237 23.35 -1.36 -9.80
CA ALA A 237 22.59 -2.62 -9.65
C ALA A 237 23.25 -3.85 -10.33
N THR A 238 24.15 -3.60 -11.28
CA THR A 238 24.93 -4.62 -12.01
C THR A 238 26.25 -4.97 -11.35
N LYS A 239 26.72 -4.19 -10.37
CA LYS A 239 27.99 -4.38 -9.67
C LYS A 239 27.72 -4.41 -8.16
N GLY A 240 27.57 -5.62 -7.62
CA GLY A 240 27.22 -5.88 -6.22
C GLY A 240 26.67 -7.30 -6.07
N TRP A 241 26.16 -7.65 -4.88
CA TRP A 241 25.61 -8.99 -4.61
C TRP A 241 24.52 -9.40 -5.60
N MET A 242 23.60 -8.50 -5.97
CA MET A 242 22.58 -8.78 -6.99
C MET A 242 23.17 -9.06 -8.38
N GLY A 243 24.20 -8.32 -8.77
CA GLY A 243 24.89 -8.54 -10.04
C GLY A 243 25.65 -9.86 -10.07
N GLY A 244 26.29 -10.25 -8.96
CA GLY A 244 26.98 -11.53 -8.83
C GLY A 244 26.03 -12.72 -8.82
N ASP A 245 24.99 -12.66 -8.01
CA ASP A 245 24.12 -13.80 -7.73
C ASP A 245 23.02 -14.00 -8.78
N TYR A 246 22.44 -12.92 -9.31
CA TYR A 246 21.33 -12.99 -10.27
C TYR A 246 21.76 -12.76 -11.71
N LEU A 247 22.75 -11.88 -11.93
CA LEU A 247 23.22 -11.54 -13.27
C LEU A 247 24.52 -12.24 -13.63
N GLY A 248 25.23 -12.87 -12.69
CA GLY A 248 26.54 -13.46 -12.90
C GLY A 248 26.57 -14.44 -14.07
N ASN A 249 25.48 -15.15 -14.35
CA ASN A 249 25.35 -16.08 -15.48
C ASN A 249 24.55 -15.54 -16.67
N SER A 250 24.20 -14.24 -16.68
CA SER A 250 23.44 -13.63 -17.76
C SER A 250 24.30 -13.43 -19.00
N TYR A 251 23.82 -13.95 -20.12
CA TYR A 251 24.42 -13.78 -21.46
C TYR A 251 24.37 -12.34 -21.99
N LEU A 252 23.61 -11.46 -21.31
CA LEU A 252 23.49 -10.04 -21.65
C LEU A 252 24.56 -9.18 -20.99
N ILE A 253 25.47 -9.76 -20.21
CA ILE A 253 26.61 -9.04 -19.65
C ILE A 253 27.72 -8.90 -20.71
N PRO A 254 28.18 -7.66 -21.02
CA PRO A 254 29.30 -7.44 -21.93
C PRO A 254 30.53 -8.24 -21.50
N GLY A 255 31.09 -9.04 -22.41
CA GLY A 255 32.29 -9.86 -22.16
C GLY A 255 32.04 -11.33 -21.81
N LYS A 256 30.78 -11.80 -21.78
CA LYS A 256 30.45 -13.23 -21.73
C LYS A 256 29.98 -13.75 -23.09
N ILE A 257 30.25 -15.03 -23.35
CA ILE A 257 29.86 -15.75 -24.56
C ILE A 257 28.33 -15.75 -24.64
N ASN A 258 27.75 -15.04 -25.61
CA ASN A 258 26.30 -15.03 -25.84
C ASN A 258 25.95 -16.17 -26.81
N PRO A 259 25.17 -17.18 -26.39
CA PRO A 259 24.80 -18.31 -27.25
C PRO A 259 23.90 -17.91 -28.42
N PHE A 260 23.34 -16.69 -28.41
CA PHE A 260 22.54 -16.14 -29.51
C PHE A 260 23.37 -15.36 -30.55
N LEU A 261 24.69 -15.24 -30.36
CA LEU A 261 25.62 -14.63 -31.32
C LEU A 261 26.45 -15.69 -32.09
N PHE A 262 26.02 -16.96 -32.04
CA PHE A 262 26.54 -18.06 -32.87
C PHE A 262 25.46 -18.53 -33.84
#